data_AF-A0A7J6HJP1-F1
#
_entry.id   AF-A0A7J6HJP1-F1
#
_cell.length_a   1.000
_cell.length_b   1.000
_cell.length_c   1.000
_cell.angle_alpha   90.00
_cell.angle_beta   90.00
_cell.angle_gamma   90.00
#
_symmetry.space_group_name_H-M   'P 1'
#
loop_
_entity.id
_entity.type
_entity.pdbx_description
1 polymer ?
#
loop_
_entity_poly.entity_id
_entity_poly.type
_entity_poly.pdbx_seq_one_letter_code
_entity_poly.pdbx_strand_id
1 'polypeptide(L)'
;MNYCSKEYNNNILNIGTNKGYSAVARWRRRRRRTMSARRGLVRMKVKKLQSLIPGGKGLKPDLLFLKTADYILRLRLQIQICI
;
A
#
# COMPACT_ATOMS: atom_id res chain seq x y z
N MET A 1 6.60 -3.87 12.60
CA MET A 1 5.22 -3.68 12.10
C MET A 1 4.27 -4.46 12.98
N ASN A 2 3.63 -3.82 13.97
CA ASN A 2 2.68 -4.50 14.85
C ASN A 2 1.25 -4.16 14.43
N TYR A 3 0.54 -5.15 13.91
CA TYR A 3 -0.91 -5.07 13.77
C TYR A 3 -1.53 -5.39 15.14
N CYS A 4 -2.14 -4.40 15.77
CA CYS A 4 -2.97 -4.58 16.97
C CYS A 4 -4.19 -5.42 16.60
N SER A 5 -4.14 -6.72 16.91
CA SER A 5 -5.31 -7.60 16.88
C SER A 5 -6.17 -7.29 18.09
N LYS A 6 -7.34 -6.67 17.86
CA LYS A 6 -8.41 -6.67 18.87
C LYS A 6 -9.01 -8.07 18.93
N GLU A 7 -8.68 -8.80 19.98
CA GLU A 7 -9.37 -10.04 20.35
C GLU A 7 -10.80 -9.70 20.77
N TYR A 8 -11.78 -10.17 20.00
CA TYR A 8 -13.19 -10.10 20.37
C TYR A 8 -13.50 -11.34 21.20
N ASN A 9 -13.93 -11.12 22.44
CA ASN A 9 -14.34 -12.17 23.36
C ASN A 9 -15.62 -12.86 22.83
N ASN A 10 -15.53 -14.14 22.45
CA ASN A 10 -16.60 -14.88 21.76
C ASN A 10 -17.76 -15.33 22.69
N ASN A 11 -17.77 -14.88 23.94
CA ASN A 11 -18.77 -15.30 24.95
C ASN A 11 -20.12 -14.58 24.86
N ILE A 12 -20.39 -13.82 23.79
CA ILE A 12 -21.74 -13.28 23.47
C ILE A 12 -22.23 -13.86 22.13
N LEU A 13 -22.27 -15.19 22.01
CA LEU A 13 -22.81 -15.87 20.83
C LEU A 13 -23.99 -16.81 21.13
N ASN A 14 -24.51 -16.81 22.35
CA ASN A 14 -25.70 -17.59 22.72
C ASN A 14 -26.97 -16.74 22.82
N ILE A 15 -27.23 -15.87 21.83
CA ILE A 15 -28.58 -15.34 21.61
C ILE A 15 -28.88 -15.50 20.12
N GLY A 16 -29.65 -16.55 19.81
CA GLY A 16 -29.91 -17.05 18.46
C GLY A 16 -30.53 -16.03 17.53
N THR A 17 -29.70 -15.29 16.79
CA THR A 17 -30.13 -14.61 15.55
C THR A 17 -29.05 -14.72 14.46
N ASN A 18 -29.40 -15.37 13.36
CA ASN A 18 -28.57 -15.52 12.14
C ASN A 18 -28.08 -14.19 11.52
N LYS A 19 -28.62 -13.04 11.97
CA LYS A 19 -28.26 -11.69 11.49
C LYS A 19 -26.86 -11.23 11.92
N GLY A 20 -26.37 -11.60 13.11
CA GLY A 20 -25.08 -11.12 13.66
C GLY A 20 -23.84 -11.63 12.90
N TYR A 21 -23.80 -12.94 12.59
CA TYR A 21 -22.73 -13.56 11.81
C TYR A 21 -22.59 -12.94 10.40
N SER A 22 -23.72 -12.58 9.78
CA SER A 22 -23.75 -11.93 8.46
C SER A 22 -23.12 -10.52 8.48
N ALA A 23 -23.27 -9.78 9.58
CA ALA A 23 -22.73 -8.42 9.72
C ALA A 23 -21.22 -8.44 9.87
N VAL A 24 -20.68 -9.33 10.71
CA VAL A 24 -19.24 -9.51 10.90
C VAL A 24 -18.57 -9.99 9.60
N ALA A 25 -19.18 -10.94 8.90
CA ALA A 25 -18.70 -11.43 7.61
C ALA A 25 -18.70 -10.32 6.53
N ARG A 26 -19.72 -9.45 6.50
CA ARG A 26 -19.79 -8.28 5.61
C ARG A 26 -18.69 -7.26 5.93
N TRP A 27 -18.47 -6.94 7.20
CA TRP A 27 -17.38 -6.04 7.63
C TRP A 27 -16.00 -6.57 7.24
N ARG A 28 -15.73 -7.87 7.45
CA ARG A 28 -14.48 -8.52 7.06
C ARG A 28 -14.26 -8.48 5.54
N ARG A 29 -15.31 -8.70 4.74
CA ARG A 29 -15.25 -8.58 3.27
C ARG A 29 -14.97 -7.14 2.82
N ARG A 30 -15.62 -6.14 3.43
CA ARG A 30 -15.40 -4.73 3.10
C ARG A 30 -13.96 -4.30 3.39
N ARG A 31 -13.39 -4.69 4.55
CA ARG A 31 -11.99 -4.44 4.91
C ARG A 31 -10.99 -5.07 3.93
N ARG A 32 -11.24 -6.30 3.49
CA ARG A 32 -10.39 -6.97 2.49
C ARG A 32 -10.38 -6.26 1.14
N ARG A 33 -11.53 -5.72 0.71
CA ARG A 33 -11.64 -4.94 -0.54
C ARG A 33 -10.86 -3.64 -0.48
N THR A 34 -10.94 -2.88 0.62
CA THR A 34 -10.16 -1.64 0.78
C THR A 34 -8.65 -1.88 0.79
N MET A 35 -8.19 -2.94 1.45
CA MET A 35 -6.77 -3.30 1.44
C MET A 35 -6.28 -3.73 0.05
N SER A 36 -7.10 -4.47 -0.70
CA SER A 36 -6.78 -4.87 -2.07
C SER A 36 -6.72 -3.67 -3.01
N ALA A 37 -7.65 -2.72 -2.89
CA ALA A 37 -7.63 -1.46 -3.64
C ALA A 37 -6.37 -0.63 -3.34
N ARG A 38 -5.96 -0.53 -2.07
CA ARG A 38 -4.75 0.20 -1.66
C ARG A 38 -3.47 -0.43 -2.22
N ARG A 39 -3.39 -1.76 -2.25
CA ARG A 39 -2.28 -2.50 -2.89
C ARG A 39 -2.23 -2.24 -4.40
N GLY A 40 -3.39 -2.17 -5.06
CA GLY A 40 -3.50 -1.80 -6.47
C GLY A 40 -2.94 -0.40 -6.74
N LEU A 41 -3.32 0.58 -5.91
CA LEU A 41 -2.84 1.96 -6.04
C LEU A 41 -1.32 2.08 -5.88
N VAL A 42 -0.73 1.39 -4.90
CA VAL A 42 0.73 1.38 -4.70
C VAL A 42 1.43 0.81 -5.93
N ARG A 43 0.93 -0.30 -6.49
CA ARG A 43 1.48 -0.87 -7.73
C ARG A 43 1.42 0.10 -8.90
N MET A 44 0.32 0.85 -9.06
CA MET A 44 0.22 1.87 -10.10
C MET A 44 1.22 3.02 -9.89
N LYS A 45 1.40 3.48 -8.65
CA LYS A 45 2.39 4.53 -8.32
C LYS A 45 3.82 4.06 -8.60
N VAL A 46 4.16 2.82 -8.24
CA VAL A 46 5.46 2.22 -8.54
C VAL A 46 5.67 2.12 -10.05
N LYS A 47 4.67 1.64 -10.81
CA LYS A 47 4.76 1.55 -12.27
C LYS A 47 4.94 2.92 -12.93
N LYS A 48 4.25 3.95 -12.43
CA LYS A 48 4.42 5.33 -12.89
C LYS A 48 5.80 5.89 -12.53
N LEU A 49 6.33 5.56 -11.36
CA LEU A 49 7.68 5.96 -10.98
C LEU A 49 8.73 5.30 -11.88
N GLN A 50 8.58 4.00 -12.17
CA GLN A 50 9.48 3.27 -13.08
C GLN A 50 9.57 3.89 -14.49
N SER A 51 8.50 4.52 -14.99
CA SER A 51 8.53 5.20 -16.29
C SER A 51 9.20 6.58 -16.25
N LEU A 52 9.24 7.23 -15.08
CA LEU A 52 9.83 8.57 -14.93
C LEU A 52 11.34 8.52 -14.67
N ILE A 53 11.82 7.45 -14.02
CA ILE A 53 13.22 7.33 -13.65
C ILE A 53 14.01 6.71 -14.81
N PRO A 54 15.11 7.32 -15.29
CA PRO A 54 15.92 6.77 -16.36
C PRO A 54 16.51 5.41 -15.95
N GLY A 55 16.28 4.39 -16.79
CA GLY A 55 16.60 3.00 -16.50
C GLY A 55 15.86 2.42 -15.28
N GLY A 56 14.69 2.97 -14.95
CA GLY A 56 13.83 2.54 -13.83
C GLY A 56 12.89 1.38 -14.17
N LYS A 57 12.70 1.10 -15.47
CA LYS A 57 11.75 0.09 -15.97
C LYS A 57 12.12 -1.30 -15.43
N GLY A 58 11.16 -1.98 -14.80
CA GLY A 58 11.35 -3.33 -14.28
C GLY A 58 12.17 -3.44 -12.99
N LEU A 59 12.65 -2.33 -12.41
CA LEU A 59 13.37 -2.37 -11.14
C LEU A 59 12.45 -2.77 -9.98
N LYS A 60 12.99 -3.59 -9.06
CA LYS A 60 12.37 -3.88 -7.76
C LYS A 60 12.17 -2.57 -6.98
N PRO A 61 11.12 -2.46 -6.15
CA PRO A 61 10.80 -1.23 -5.42
C PRO A 61 11.98 -0.66 -4.62
N ASP A 62 12.75 -1.53 -3.96
CA ASP A 62 13.87 -1.13 -3.10
C ASP A 62 14.96 -0.40 -3.90
N LEU A 63 15.39 -0.99 -5.02
CA LEU A 63 16.35 -0.37 -5.94
C LEU A 63 15.77 0.84 -6.66
N LEU A 64 14.48 0.82 -6.99
CA LEU A 64 13.80 1.93 -7.65
C LEU A 64 13.83 3.18 -6.78
N PHE A 65 13.59 3.06 -5.47
CA PHE A 65 13.64 4.19 -4.56
C PHE A 65 15.05 4.75 -4.39
N LEU A 66 16.06 3.89 -4.26
CA LEU A 66 17.46 4.33 -4.21
C LEU A 66 17.83 5.13 -5.47
N LYS A 67 17.54 4.57 -6.65
CA LYS A 67 17.81 5.24 -7.94
C LYS A 67 17.03 6.53 -8.12
N THR A 68 15.83 6.61 -7.52
CA THR A 68 15.01 7.82 -7.51
C THR A 68 15.69 8.93 -6.71
N ALA A 69 16.25 8.62 -5.53
CA ALA A 69 16.97 9.59 -4.72
C ALA A 69 18.20 10.16 -5.46
N ASP A 70 18.99 9.28 -6.08
CA ASP A 70 20.14 9.68 -6.89
C ASP A 70 19.73 10.58 -8.06
N TYR A 71 18.59 10.27 -8.70
CA TYR A 71 18.11 11.05 -9.83
C TYR A 71 17.61 12.43 -9.41
N ILE A 72 16.87 12.53 -8.29
CA ILE A 72 16.45 13.82 -7.73
C ILE A 72 17.68 14.67 -7.41
N LEU A 73 18.70 14.09 -6.77
CA LEU A 73 19.94 14.80 -6.47
C LEU A 73 20.61 15.33 -7.74
N ARG A 74 20.77 14.47 -8.76
CA ARG A 74 21.35 14.85 -10.05
C ARG A 74 20.58 16.00 -10.72
N LEU A 75 19.26 15.95 -10.74
CA LEU A 75 18.44 17.03 -11.30
C LEU A 75 18.64 18.36 -10.56
N ARG A 76 18.74 18.32 -9.23
CA ARG A 76 19.00 19.51 -8.41
C ARG A 76 20.37 20.13 -8.71
N LEU A 77 21.40 19.28 -8.82
CA LEU A 77 22.75 19.72 -9.16
C LEU A 77 22.80 20.32 -10.56
N GLN A 78 22.15 19.72 -11.56
CA GLN A 78 22.09 20.26 -12.91
C GLN A 78 21.47 21.67 -12.94
N ILE A 79 20.41 21.90 -12.16
CA ILE A 79 19.80 23.23 -12.07
C ILE A 79 20.75 24.24 -11.41
N GLN A 80 21.49 23.84 -10.37
CA GLN A 80 22.42 24.74 -9.67
C GLN A 80 23.70 25.07 -10.46
N ILE A 81 24.15 24.15 -11.32
CA ILE A 81 25.39 24.34 -12.10
C ILE A 81 25.11 25.09 -13.43
N CYS A 82 23.87 25.09 -13.90
CA CYS A 82 23.46 25.75 -15.15
C CYS A 82 22.80 27.13 -14.97
N ILE A 83 22.85 27.71 -13.77
CA ILE A 83 22.46 29.11 -13.47
C ILE A 83 23.74 29.91 -13.25
#